data_AF-A0A6M5YVQ5-F1
#
_entry.id   AF-A0A6M5YVQ5-F1
#
_cell.length_a   1.000
_cell.length_b   1.000
_cell.length_c   1.000
_cell.angle_alpha   90.00
_cell.angle_beta   90.00
_cell.angle_gamma   90.00
#
_symmetry.space_group_name_H-M   'P 1'
#
loop_
_entity.id
_entity.type
_entity.pdbx_description
1 polymer ?
#
loop_
_entity_poly.entity_id
_entity_poly.type
_entity_poly.pdbx_seq_one_letter_code
_entity_poly.pdbx_strand_id
1 'polypeptide(L)'
;MEGQDTELDRTIIEAIKDPLTHVVRNAIDHGIEAPGPGTRPARPPRGGSPCAFHEGGQVNIDVTDDGRGVDPERVRAKALERGLIDPAAAARLTEREITQLLFLPGFSTAEKVSNISGRGVGMDVVRTNIEKIGGTVDLQSRFGHGTTVRIKIPLTLAIIPALIVTTGGERYCIPQVNLLELVRLSGDAARRGLEAVHAAPVYRLRDRLLPLVDLGHKLLGRDPAADRDEVNIVVVQADQRPFGLVVDGVHDTEEIVVKPLARPLKGVPVFAGATIMGDGKVALILDLLGLAKESAVLSGGRDPRPPADDPRAAPGPPGAPARHLLLTAAGPRRVAIPLDLVSRLEEVPAGAVELADGQEVIQYRDRIMPLVRLGEVLGGAGPAPGPDALLQVIVYAAGGRQVGLVVDAIYDVAEAAPELTAPSRRRGVLGSGVVQGKVTDMLDLPEIVRAVVPECAEGVPV
;
A
#
# COMPACT_ATOMS: atom_id res chain seq x y z
N MET A 1 32.00 17.82 -10.43
CA MET A 1 31.20 17.83 -9.20
C MET A 1 30.82 19.27 -8.93
N GLU A 2 29.54 19.57 -9.12
CA GLU A 2 28.92 20.84 -8.71
C GLU A 2 27.97 20.53 -7.54
N GLY A 3 27.93 21.36 -6.49
CA GLY A 3 27.10 21.14 -5.29
C GLY A 3 27.84 20.66 -4.03
N GLN A 4 29.14 21.00 -3.89
CA GLN A 4 29.93 20.65 -2.68
C GLN A 4 29.43 21.35 -1.40
N ASP A 5 28.62 22.40 -1.52
CA ASP A 5 28.12 23.22 -0.42
C ASP A 5 26.71 22.81 0.08
N THR A 6 26.18 21.70 -0.44
CA THR A 6 24.85 21.18 -0.05
C THR A 6 24.94 20.47 1.31
N GLU A 7 24.40 21.12 2.34
CA GLU A 7 24.28 20.56 3.69
C GLU A 7 23.28 19.40 3.71
N LEU A 8 23.76 18.19 4.00
CA LEU A 8 22.97 16.96 4.15
C LEU A 8 23.23 16.35 5.53
N ASP A 9 22.18 15.78 6.13
CA ASP A 9 22.33 15.01 7.37
C ASP A 9 23.34 13.86 7.18
N ARG A 10 24.23 13.68 8.15
CA ARG A 10 25.29 12.66 8.10
C ARG A 10 24.75 11.27 7.82
N THR A 11 23.54 10.96 8.28
CA THR A 11 22.95 9.64 8.11
C THR A 11 22.35 9.43 6.73
N ILE A 12 21.83 10.51 6.11
CA ILE A 12 21.46 10.50 4.70
C ILE A 12 22.73 10.28 3.88
N ILE A 13 23.82 10.99 4.16
CA ILE A 13 25.12 10.81 3.49
C ILE A 13 25.60 9.35 3.56
N GLU A 14 25.51 8.71 4.73
CA GLU A 14 25.91 7.30 4.87
C GLU A 14 24.99 6.32 4.12
N ALA A 15 23.69 6.62 4.03
CA ALA A 15 22.73 5.77 3.32
C ALA A 15 22.84 5.90 1.79
N ILE A 16 23.18 7.09 1.28
CA ILE A 16 23.27 7.36 -0.17
C ILE A 16 24.64 7.04 -0.76
N LYS A 17 25.68 6.90 0.08
CA LYS A 17 27.05 6.68 -0.39
C LYS A 17 27.18 5.48 -1.31
N ASP A 18 26.65 4.32 -0.90
CA ASP A 18 26.75 3.08 -1.68
C ASP A 18 25.88 3.15 -2.97
N PRO A 19 24.61 3.60 -2.92
CA PRO A 19 23.80 3.86 -4.11
C PRO A 19 24.45 4.82 -5.10
N LEU A 20 24.95 5.98 -4.64
CA LEU A 20 25.60 6.97 -5.50
C LEU A 20 26.88 6.43 -6.13
N THR A 21 27.70 5.72 -5.35
CA THR A 21 28.91 5.08 -5.88
C THR A 21 28.57 4.11 -7.00
N HIS A 22 27.49 3.34 -6.85
CA HIS A 22 27.03 2.42 -7.87
C HIS A 22 26.48 3.13 -9.11
N VAL A 23 25.64 4.16 -8.94
CA VAL A 23 25.11 4.97 -10.06
C VAL A 23 26.23 5.66 -10.83
N VAL A 24 27.19 6.28 -10.13
CA VAL A 24 28.36 6.92 -10.74
C VAL A 24 29.23 5.89 -11.45
N ARG A 25 29.42 4.70 -10.86
CA ARG A 25 30.17 3.62 -11.52
C ARG A 25 29.49 3.17 -12.80
N ASN A 26 28.17 2.95 -12.80
CA ASN A 26 27.43 2.60 -14.01
C ASN A 26 27.52 3.70 -15.07
N ALA A 27 27.43 4.97 -14.65
CA ALA A 27 27.60 6.12 -15.54
C ALA A 27 29.03 6.20 -16.12
N ILE A 28 30.06 5.75 -15.41
CA ILE A 28 31.44 5.69 -15.91
C ILE A 28 31.63 4.47 -16.84
N ASP A 29 31.22 3.28 -16.39
CA ASP A 29 31.38 2.02 -17.12
C ASP A 29 30.63 2.05 -18.46
N HIS A 30 29.45 2.68 -18.51
CA HIS A 30 28.64 2.81 -19.73
C HIS A 30 28.75 4.16 -20.44
N GLY A 31 29.19 5.21 -19.73
CA GLY A 31 29.41 6.55 -20.29
C GLY A 31 30.67 6.69 -21.15
N ILE A 32 31.67 5.82 -20.93
CA ILE A 32 32.94 5.82 -21.69
C ILE A 32 32.87 4.91 -22.94
N GLU A 33 31.80 4.13 -23.09
CA GLU A 33 31.61 3.33 -24.31
C GLU A 33 31.46 4.25 -25.54
N ALA A 34 32.11 3.90 -26.65
CA ALA A 34 32.06 4.69 -27.87
C ALA A 34 30.60 4.93 -28.30
N PRO A 35 30.22 6.16 -28.70
CA PRO A 35 28.89 6.45 -29.22
C PRO A 35 28.56 5.45 -30.33
N GLY A 36 27.29 5.01 -30.40
CA GLY A 36 26.84 4.07 -31.44
C GLY A 36 27.18 4.56 -32.86
N PRO A 37 27.24 3.65 -33.85
CA PRO A 37 27.60 4.01 -35.22
C PRO A 37 26.61 5.03 -35.79
N GLY A 38 27.03 6.31 -35.88
CA GLY A 38 26.23 7.40 -36.46
C GLY A 38 26.29 8.74 -35.73
N THR A 39 26.73 8.77 -34.47
CA THR A 39 26.82 10.01 -33.67
C THR A 39 28.26 10.46 -33.52
N ARG A 40 28.65 11.56 -34.21
CA ARG A 40 29.85 12.32 -33.86
C ARG A 40 29.55 13.11 -32.59
N PRO A 41 30.24 12.89 -31.46
CA PRO A 41 30.00 13.67 -30.27
C PRO A 41 30.50 15.10 -30.51
N ALA A 42 29.68 16.11 -30.17
CA ALA A 42 30.05 17.52 -30.29
C ALA A 42 31.14 17.94 -29.28
N ARG A 43 31.48 17.06 -28.33
CA ARG A 43 32.46 17.27 -27.27
C ARG A 43 33.04 15.91 -26.84
N PRO A 44 34.32 15.79 -26.41
CA PRO A 44 34.84 14.55 -25.86
C PRO A 44 33.99 14.06 -24.67
N PRO A 45 33.78 12.73 -24.53
CA PRO A 45 32.90 12.18 -23.51
C PRO A 45 33.40 12.60 -22.12
N ARG A 46 32.53 13.27 -21.37
CA ARG A 46 32.81 13.64 -19.97
C ARG A 46 32.17 12.55 -19.12
N GLY A 47 33.00 11.67 -18.56
CA GLY A 47 32.55 10.66 -17.60
C GLY A 47 31.63 11.27 -16.54
N GLY A 48 30.62 10.48 -16.14
CA GLY A 48 29.39 10.98 -15.52
C GLY A 48 29.57 12.14 -14.54
N SER A 49 28.87 13.26 -14.79
CA SER A 49 28.93 14.43 -13.92
C SER A 49 27.80 14.38 -12.90
N PRO A 50 28.10 14.18 -11.60
CA PRO A 50 27.12 14.39 -10.55
C PRO A 50 26.94 15.89 -10.29
N CYS A 51 25.69 16.34 -10.37
CA CYS A 51 25.24 17.68 -9.99
C CYS A 51 24.21 17.53 -8.87
N ALA A 52 24.49 18.13 -7.71
CA ALA A 52 23.55 18.19 -6.59
C ALA A 52 23.01 19.62 -6.43
N PHE A 53 21.70 19.78 -6.25
CA PHE A 53 21.05 21.06 -6.07
C PHE A 53 19.80 20.98 -5.18
N HIS A 54 19.44 22.10 -4.55
CA HIS A 54 18.26 22.20 -3.70
C HIS A 54 17.09 22.78 -4.49
N GLU A 55 15.95 22.08 -4.49
CA GLU A 55 14.73 22.57 -5.11
C GLU A 55 13.52 22.05 -4.32
N GLY A 56 12.60 22.94 -3.92
CA GLY A 56 11.33 22.54 -3.30
C GLY A 56 11.44 21.78 -1.96
N GLY A 57 12.46 22.05 -1.15
CA GLY A 57 12.68 21.33 0.13
C GLY A 57 13.25 19.92 -0.04
N GLN A 58 13.76 19.58 -1.23
CA GLN A 58 14.42 18.31 -1.54
C GLN A 58 15.82 18.57 -2.09
N VAL A 59 16.75 17.67 -1.79
CA VAL A 59 18.03 17.54 -2.50
C VAL A 59 17.79 16.72 -3.76
N ASN A 60 18.05 17.32 -4.91
CA ASN A 60 18.06 16.63 -6.20
C ASN A 60 19.52 16.35 -6.57
N ILE A 61 19.81 15.10 -6.91
CA ILE A 61 21.12 14.65 -7.37
C ILE A 61 20.93 14.05 -8.76
N ASP A 62 21.46 14.73 -9.76
CA ASP A 62 21.49 14.26 -11.14
C ASP A 62 22.86 13.69 -11.45
N VAL A 63 22.89 12.43 -11.90
CA VAL A 63 24.09 11.79 -12.44
C VAL A 63 23.86 11.60 -13.93
N THR A 64 24.57 12.37 -14.75
CA THR A 64 24.42 12.33 -16.21
C THR A 64 25.69 11.83 -16.88
N ASP A 65 25.54 10.86 -17.77
CA ASP A 65 26.57 10.41 -18.72
C ASP A 65 26.17 10.71 -20.17
N ASP A 66 27.18 10.80 -21.04
CA ASP A 66 27.05 11.00 -22.48
C ASP A 66 27.36 9.72 -23.29
N GLY A 67 27.15 8.55 -22.67
CA GLY A 67 27.42 7.25 -23.28
C GLY A 67 26.38 6.82 -24.31
N ARG A 68 26.38 5.52 -24.62
CA ARG A 68 25.43 4.92 -25.58
C ARG A 68 23.95 4.96 -25.14
N GLY A 69 23.65 5.34 -23.90
CA GLY A 69 22.30 5.23 -23.35
C GLY A 69 21.81 3.79 -23.16
N VAL A 70 20.60 3.66 -22.63
CA VAL A 70 19.90 2.37 -22.47
C VAL A 70 19.28 1.99 -23.81
N ASP A 71 19.52 0.76 -24.24
CA ASP A 71 18.91 0.17 -25.42
C ASP A 71 17.55 -0.45 -25.03
N PRO A 72 16.41 0.17 -25.39
CA PRO A 72 15.10 -0.32 -25.00
C PRO A 72 14.77 -1.68 -25.63
N GLU A 73 15.27 -1.98 -26.83
CA GLU A 73 15.02 -3.26 -27.48
C GLU A 73 15.77 -4.41 -26.78
N ARG A 74 17.01 -4.17 -26.33
CA ARG A 74 17.74 -5.15 -25.49
C ARG A 74 17.04 -5.39 -24.15
N VAL A 75 16.54 -4.33 -23.52
CA VAL A 75 15.80 -4.43 -22.24
C VAL A 75 14.50 -5.22 -22.45
N ARG A 76 13.74 -4.91 -23.50
CA ARG A 76 12.50 -5.62 -23.87
C ARG A 76 12.76 -7.10 -24.14
N ALA A 77 13.76 -7.43 -24.96
CA ALA A 77 14.10 -8.82 -25.29
C ALA A 77 14.49 -9.62 -24.04
N LYS A 78 15.30 -9.03 -23.15
CA LYS A 78 15.75 -9.70 -21.91
C LYS A 78 14.63 -9.82 -20.87
N ALA A 79 13.68 -8.89 -20.86
CA ALA A 79 12.48 -8.98 -20.02
C ALA A 79 11.53 -10.09 -20.50
N LEU A 80 11.39 -10.28 -21.82
CA LEU A 80 10.63 -11.39 -22.41
C LEU A 80 11.30 -12.74 -22.15
N GLU A 81 12.62 -12.85 -22.35
CA GLU A 81 13.38 -14.08 -22.09
C GLU A 81 13.25 -14.54 -20.64
N ARG A 82 13.24 -13.60 -19.69
CA ARG A 82 13.10 -13.86 -18.26
C ARG A 82 11.65 -14.01 -17.79
N GLY A 83 10.66 -13.90 -18.69
CA GLY A 83 9.24 -14.02 -18.36
C GLY A 83 8.71 -12.92 -17.45
N LEU A 84 9.37 -11.76 -17.41
CA LEU A 84 8.95 -10.62 -16.56
C LEU A 84 7.82 -9.80 -17.19
N ILE A 85 7.69 -9.87 -18.51
CA ILE A 85 6.60 -9.27 -19.28
C ILE A 85 6.12 -10.27 -20.33
N ASP A 86 4.84 -10.24 -20.68
CA ASP A 86 4.31 -11.04 -21.77
C ASP A 86 4.51 -10.35 -23.16
N PRO A 87 4.46 -11.09 -24.28
CA PRO A 87 4.65 -10.51 -25.62
C PRO A 87 3.64 -9.42 -25.99
N ALA A 88 2.41 -9.50 -25.48
CA ALA A 88 1.36 -8.52 -25.76
C ALA A 88 1.55 -7.23 -24.95
N ALA A 89 2.13 -7.31 -23.75
CA ALA A 89 2.54 -6.20 -22.91
C ALA A 89 3.79 -5.54 -23.50
N ALA A 90 4.80 -6.32 -23.90
CA ALA A 90 6.03 -5.81 -24.50
C ALA A 90 5.80 -4.92 -25.73
N ALA A 91 4.79 -5.26 -26.56
CA ALA A 91 4.42 -4.49 -27.74
C ALA A 91 3.68 -3.17 -27.43
N ARG A 92 3.11 -3.03 -26.23
CA ARG A 92 2.32 -1.85 -25.82
C ARG A 92 3.12 -0.84 -24.99
N LEU A 93 4.21 -1.27 -24.36
CA LEU A 93 5.03 -0.40 -23.50
C LEU A 93 5.82 0.62 -24.32
N THR A 94 5.82 1.85 -23.82
CA THR A 94 6.66 2.95 -24.28
C THR A 94 8.12 2.73 -23.91
N GLU A 95 9.05 3.41 -24.59
CA GLU A 95 10.49 3.35 -24.26
C GLU A 95 10.79 3.69 -22.80
N ARG A 96 10.04 4.66 -22.24
CA ARG A 96 10.17 5.05 -20.83
C ARG A 96 9.77 3.92 -19.89
N GLU A 97 8.64 3.27 -20.14
CA GLU A 97 8.16 2.14 -19.33
C GLU A 97 9.09 0.93 -19.46
N ILE A 98 9.63 0.68 -20.65
CA ILE A 98 10.64 -0.36 -20.88
C ILE A 98 11.91 -0.08 -20.08
N THR A 99 12.37 1.17 -20.08
CA THR A 99 13.55 1.58 -19.31
C THR A 99 13.31 1.44 -17.80
N GLN A 100 12.08 1.61 -17.32
CA GLN A 100 11.74 1.36 -15.91
C GLN A 100 11.84 -0.11 -15.49
N LEU A 101 11.78 -1.07 -16.43
CA LEU A 101 11.98 -2.50 -16.12
C LEU A 101 13.38 -2.79 -15.57
N LEU A 102 14.35 -1.89 -15.78
CA LEU A 102 15.69 -1.99 -15.18
C LEU A 102 15.67 -2.01 -13.65
N PHE A 103 14.62 -1.48 -13.03
CA PHE A 103 14.44 -1.48 -11.59
C PHE A 103 13.74 -2.72 -11.03
N LEU A 104 13.36 -3.68 -11.88
CA LEU A 104 12.76 -4.92 -11.40
C LEU A 104 13.80 -5.78 -10.65
N PRO A 105 13.39 -6.48 -9.57
CA PRO A 105 14.30 -7.29 -8.78
C PRO A 105 15.07 -8.30 -9.62
N GLY A 106 16.40 -8.31 -9.50
CA GLY A 106 17.25 -9.25 -10.23
C GLY A 106 17.34 -9.02 -11.75
N PHE A 107 16.82 -7.90 -12.26
CA PHE A 107 17.00 -7.50 -13.64
C PHE A 107 18.40 -6.90 -13.87
N SER A 108 19.12 -7.45 -14.84
CA SER A 108 20.41 -6.89 -15.27
C SER A 108 20.61 -7.14 -16.76
N THR A 109 21.07 -6.12 -17.47
CA THR A 109 21.39 -6.21 -18.90
C THR A 109 22.75 -6.84 -19.16
N ALA A 110 23.61 -6.99 -18.14
CA ALA A 110 24.96 -7.54 -18.30
C ALA A 110 24.95 -8.99 -18.83
N GLU A 111 25.84 -9.29 -19.77
CA GLU A 111 26.06 -10.64 -20.34
C GLU A 111 26.99 -11.51 -19.47
N LYS A 112 27.81 -10.87 -18.62
CA LYS A 112 28.65 -11.56 -17.61
C LYS A 112 28.32 -11.02 -16.22
N VAL A 113 28.10 -11.93 -15.28
CA VAL A 113 28.02 -11.59 -13.85
C VAL A 113 29.41 -11.12 -13.42
N SER A 114 29.59 -9.83 -13.12
CA SER A 114 30.88 -9.35 -12.60
C SER A 114 30.98 -9.73 -11.11
N ASN A 115 31.93 -10.60 -10.78
CA ASN A 115 32.14 -11.16 -9.44
C ASN A 115 32.90 -10.20 -8.50
N ILE A 116 32.67 -8.89 -8.57
CA ILE A 116 33.39 -7.94 -7.71
C ILE A 116 32.38 -7.25 -6.78
N SER A 117 32.41 -7.71 -5.54
CA SER A 117 31.49 -7.44 -4.42
C SER A 117 30.25 -8.35 -4.46
N GLY A 118 30.35 -9.51 -3.81
CA GLY A 118 29.39 -10.62 -3.81
C GLY A 118 28.00 -10.32 -3.21
N ARG A 119 27.34 -9.26 -3.68
CA ARG A 119 25.97 -8.86 -3.34
C ARG A 119 25.13 -8.39 -4.53
N GLY A 120 25.64 -8.48 -5.77
CA GLY A 120 24.82 -8.31 -6.98
C GLY A 120 23.91 -7.07 -6.94
N VAL A 121 24.50 -5.88 -6.79
CA VAL A 121 23.74 -4.63 -6.64
C VAL A 121 23.20 -4.24 -8.02
N GLY A 122 21.90 -4.46 -8.25
CA GLY A 122 21.18 -3.94 -9.41
C GLY A 122 20.57 -2.57 -9.13
N MET A 123 19.90 -2.01 -10.14
CA MET A 123 19.14 -0.75 -9.98
C MET A 123 17.95 -0.90 -9.02
N ASP A 124 17.46 -2.12 -8.84
CA ASP A 124 16.49 -2.51 -7.80
C ASP A 124 16.99 -2.16 -6.38
N VAL A 125 18.23 -2.53 -6.04
CA VAL A 125 18.83 -2.25 -4.72
C VAL A 125 19.03 -0.75 -4.52
N VAL A 126 19.42 -0.02 -5.57
CA VAL A 126 19.54 1.44 -5.52
C VAL A 126 18.19 2.09 -5.25
N ARG A 127 17.13 1.69 -5.97
CA ARG A 127 15.77 2.19 -5.75
C ARG A 127 15.31 1.92 -4.31
N THR A 128 15.38 0.67 -3.86
CA THR A 128 14.93 0.29 -2.51
C THR A 128 15.69 1.03 -1.41
N ASN A 129 16.99 1.28 -1.58
CA ASN A 129 17.77 2.03 -0.58
C ASN A 129 17.41 3.52 -0.54
N ILE A 130 17.08 4.13 -1.68
CA ILE A 130 16.63 5.52 -1.74
C ILE A 130 15.18 5.66 -1.24
N GLU A 131 14.29 4.72 -1.54
CA GLU A 131 12.92 4.71 -1.02
C GLU A 131 12.87 4.57 0.51
N LYS A 132 13.78 3.78 1.10
CA LYS A 132 13.90 3.63 2.56
C LYS A 132 14.17 4.93 3.31
N ILE A 133 14.78 5.92 2.65
CA ILE A 133 15.05 7.24 3.22
C ILE A 133 14.00 8.28 2.79
N GLY A 134 12.85 7.83 2.25
CA GLY A 134 11.79 8.70 1.76
C GLY A 134 12.12 9.42 0.45
N GLY A 135 13.15 8.97 -0.27
CA GLY A 135 13.55 9.51 -1.56
C GLY A 135 12.91 8.80 -2.74
N THR A 136 13.15 9.32 -3.94
CA THR A 136 12.74 8.71 -5.21
C THR A 136 13.90 8.67 -6.20
N VAL A 137 13.87 7.70 -7.13
CA VAL A 137 14.85 7.58 -8.22
C VAL A 137 14.10 7.49 -9.54
N ASP A 138 14.45 8.36 -10.49
CA ASP A 138 13.98 8.33 -11.88
C ASP A 138 15.18 8.09 -12.82
N LEU A 139 14.92 7.40 -13.93
CA LEU A 139 15.91 7.11 -14.96
C LEU A 139 15.41 7.67 -16.29
N GLN A 140 16.18 8.57 -16.86
CA GLN A 140 15.92 9.17 -18.16
C GLN A 140 17.07 8.82 -19.09
N SER A 141 16.81 7.98 -20.09
CA SER A 141 17.84 7.57 -21.03
C SER A 141 17.33 7.70 -22.45
N ARG A 142 18.24 8.05 -23.37
CA ARG A 142 17.99 8.01 -24.80
C ARG A 142 19.12 7.26 -25.46
N PHE A 143 18.80 6.22 -26.20
CA PHE A 143 19.79 5.44 -26.92
C PHE A 143 20.60 6.34 -27.88
N GLY A 144 21.92 6.25 -27.82
CA GLY A 144 22.88 7.08 -28.55
C GLY A 144 23.16 8.48 -27.97
N HIS A 145 22.46 8.88 -26.91
CA HIS A 145 22.51 10.25 -26.35
C HIS A 145 22.83 10.32 -24.84
N GLY A 146 23.12 9.19 -24.21
CA GLY A 146 23.47 9.11 -22.79
C GLY A 146 22.30 8.82 -21.85
N THR A 147 22.60 8.85 -20.55
CA THR A 147 21.65 8.55 -19.48
C THR A 147 21.75 9.55 -18.35
N THR A 148 20.61 9.97 -17.82
CA THR A 148 20.48 10.78 -16.61
C THR A 148 19.72 10.00 -15.55
N VAL A 149 20.37 9.74 -14.43
CA VAL A 149 19.73 9.19 -13.23
C VAL A 149 19.45 10.36 -12.29
N ARG A 150 18.18 10.58 -11.94
CA ARG A 150 17.75 11.64 -11.03
C ARG A 150 17.32 11.04 -9.70
N ILE A 151 17.98 11.43 -8.63
CA ILE A 151 17.69 11.00 -7.27
C ILE A 151 17.12 12.21 -6.51
N LYS A 152 15.94 12.08 -5.92
CA LYS A 152 15.34 13.12 -5.07
C LYS A 152 15.29 12.65 -3.64
N ILE A 153 15.78 13.45 -2.71
CA ILE A 153 15.85 13.10 -1.29
C ILE A 153 15.25 14.27 -0.49
N PRO A 154 14.31 14.03 0.44
CA PRO A 154 13.84 15.07 1.34
C PRO A 154 15.01 15.69 2.12
N LEU A 155 15.06 17.01 2.21
CA LEU A 155 16.12 17.72 2.95
C LEU A 155 15.95 17.57 4.47
N THR A 156 14.76 17.17 4.92
CA THR A 156 14.35 17.07 6.32
C THR A 156 14.16 15.61 6.75
N LEU A 157 14.36 15.37 8.04
CA LEU A 157 13.87 14.16 8.70
C LEU A 157 12.37 14.01 8.41
N ALA A 158 11.94 12.84 7.95
CA ALA A 158 10.55 12.61 7.58
C ALA A 158 9.67 12.73 8.83
N ILE A 159 8.75 13.70 8.83
CA ILE A 159 7.66 13.76 9.80
C ILE A 159 6.58 12.82 9.29
N ILE A 160 6.25 11.79 10.06
CA ILE A 160 5.17 10.85 9.72
C ILE A 160 4.23 10.71 10.91
N PRO A 161 2.91 10.55 10.68
CA PRO A 161 1.99 10.19 11.75
C PRO A 161 2.21 8.72 12.15
N ALA A 162 2.31 8.48 13.46
CA ALA A 162 2.48 7.14 14.00
C ALA A 162 1.63 6.93 15.26
N LEU A 163 1.04 5.75 15.36
CA LEU A 163 0.38 5.29 16.58
C LEU A 163 1.45 4.92 17.60
N ILE A 164 1.34 5.46 18.81
CA ILE A 164 2.23 5.12 19.92
C ILE A 164 1.65 3.92 20.68
N VAL A 165 2.46 2.88 20.87
CA VAL A 165 2.07 1.68 21.64
C VAL A 165 3.10 1.41 22.72
N THR A 166 2.65 0.80 23.82
CA THR A 166 3.54 0.40 24.92
C THR A 166 3.60 -1.10 25.08
N THR A 167 4.78 -1.60 25.40
CA THR A 167 5.01 -3.02 25.72
C THR A 167 6.19 -3.13 26.67
N GLY A 168 6.02 -3.82 27.79
CA GLY A 168 7.05 -3.97 28.83
C GLY A 168 7.55 -2.66 29.44
N GLY A 169 6.71 -1.61 29.42
CA GLY A 169 7.07 -0.27 29.90
C GLY A 169 7.77 0.61 28.85
N GLU A 170 8.15 0.06 27.71
CA GLU A 170 8.80 0.79 26.61
C GLU A 170 7.78 1.25 25.57
N ARG A 171 8.10 2.34 24.86
CA ARG A 171 7.25 2.91 23.79
C ARG A 171 7.78 2.57 22.41
N TYR A 172 6.86 2.20 21.54
CA TYR A 172 7.12 1.89 20.14
C TYR A 172 6.15 2.66 19.24
N CYS A 173 6.57 2.93 18.01
CA CYS A 173 5.79 3.66 17.03
C CYS A 173 5.41 2.73 15.87
N ILE A 174 4.13 2.72 15.52
CA ILE A 174 3.61 2.04 14.34
C ILE A 174 3.19 3.10 13.32
N PRO A 175 3.80 3.16 12.12
CA PRO A 175 3.37 4.10 11.08
C PRO A 175 1.88 3.95 10.77
N GLN A 176 1.14 5.06 10.80
CA GLN A 176 -0.32 5.01 10.68
C GLN A 176 -0.79 4.44 9.33
N VAL A 177 0.01 4.61 8.28
CA VAL A 177 -0.25 4.04 6.94
C VAL A 177 -0.38 2.51 6.94
N ASN A 178 0.20 1.83 7.93
CA ASN A 178 0.14 0.38 8.05
C ASN A 178 -0.91 -0.09 9.07
N LEU A 179 -1.62 0.83 9.73
CA LEU A 179 -2.64 0.52 10.72
C LEU A 179 -3.99 0.29 10.04
N LEU A 180 -4.60 -0.88 10.27
CA LEU A 180 -5.93 -1.21 9.76
C LEU A 180 -7.01 -0.90 10.79
N GLU A 181 -6.89 -1.48 11.99
CA GLU A 181 -7.85 -1.27 13.08
C GLU A 181 -7.23 -1.58 14.46
N LEU A 182 -7.92 -1.14 15.51
CA LEU A 182 -7.57 -1.40 16.91
C LEU A 182 -8.64 -2.27 17.53
N VAL A 183 -8.23 -3.40 18.11
CA VAL A 183 -9.13 -4.36 18.75
C VAL A 183 -8.76 -4.45 20.22
N ARG A 184 -9.72 -4.15 21.10
CA ARG A 184 -9.58 -4.32 22.54
C ARG A 184 -10.47 -5.46 23.00
N LEU A 185 -9.87 -6.46 23.64
CA LEU A 185 -10.56 -7.59 24.23
C LEU A 185 -10.57 -7.42 25.74
N SER A 186 -11.73 -7.67 26.36
CA SER A 186 -11.92 -7.60 27.81
C SER A 186 -12.60 -8.87 28.31
N GLY A 187 -12.23 -9.33 29.51
CA GLY A 187 -12.89 -10.44 30.20
C GLY A 187 -12.86 -11.77 29.44
N ASP A 188 -14.02 -12.41 29.29
CA ASP A 188 -14.14 -13.75 28.68
C ASP A 188 -13.68 -13.82 27.21
N ALA A 189 -13.73 -12.70 26.47
CA ALA A 189 -13.24 -12.61 25.09
C ALA A 189 -11.71 -12.62 25.02
N ALA A 190 -11.02 -12.05 26.02
CA ALA A 190 -9.56 -12.14 26.13
C ALA A 190 -9.11 -13.56 26.50
N ARG A 191 -9.87 -14.25 27.36
CA ARG A 191 -9.60 -15.63 27.81
C ARG A 191 -9.88 -16.70 26.74
N ARG A 192 -10.83 -16.44 25.83
CA ARG A 192 -11.27 -17.41 24.79
C ARG A 192 -10.84 -17.06 23.35
N GLY A 193 -10.41 -15.82 23.09
CA GLY A 193 -10.14 -15.32 21.73
C GLY A 193 -8.74 -15.65 21.17
N LEU A 194 -7.79 -16.02 22.03
CA LEU A 194 -6.44 -16.38 21.64
C LEU A 194 -6.39 -17.90 21.41
N GLU A 195 -6.67 -18.31 20.18
CA GLU A 195 -6.53 -19.71 19.76
C GLU A 195 -5.08 -19.97 19.33
N ALA A 196 -4.54 -21.16 19.59
CA ALA A 196 -3.20 -21.53 19.10
C ALA A 196 -3.36 -22.56 17.98
N VAL A 197 -2.98 -22.17 16.75
CA VAL A 197 -2.94 -23.09 15.61
C VAL A 197 -1.48 -23.39 15.30
N HIS A 198 -1.08 -24.67 15.41
CA HIS A 198 0.30 -25.12 15.14
C HIS A 198 1.39 -24.29 15.85
N ALA A 199 1.15 -23.91 17.11
CA ALA A 199 2.03 -23.10 17.97
C ALA A 199 2.15 -21.60 17.62
N ALA A 200 1.37 -21.08 16.65
CA ALA A 200 1.23 -19.65 16.42
C ALA A 200 -0.07 -19.12 17.07
N PRO A 201 -0.02 -18.05 17.88
CA PRO A 201 -1.23 -17.44 18.41
C PRO A 201 -2.02 -16.80 17.27
N VAL A 202 -3.31 -17.06 17.21
CA VAL A 202 -4.24 -16.50 16.22
C VAL A 202 -5.47 -15.95 16.93
N TYR A 203 -6.07 -14.92 16.35
CA TYR A 203 -7.33 -14.35 16.83
C TYR A 203 -8.36 -14.38 15.71
N ARG A 204 -9.57 -14.85 16.01
CA ARG A 204 -10.65 -14.89 15.02
C ARG A 204 -11.34 -13.54 14.93
N LEU A 205 -10.91 -12.73 13.97
CA LEU A 205 -11.49 -11.43 13.66
C LEU A 205 -12.51 -11.60 12.53
N ARG A 206 -13.80 -11.48 12.84
CA ARG A 206 -14.91 -11.61 11.86
C ARG A 206 -14.82 -12.91 11.04
N ASP A 207 -14.68 -14.03 11.74
CA ASP A 207 -14.53 -15.39 11.17
C ASP A 207 -13.29 -15.65 10.30
N ARG A 208 -12.33 -14.72 10.25
CA ARG A 208 -10.99 -14.94 9.68
C ARG A 208 -9.95 -15.11 10.78
N LEU A 209 -9.03 -16.05 10.60
CA LEU A 209 -7.90 -16.24 11.52
C LEU A 209 -6.85 -15.16 11.25
N LEU A 210 -6.70 -14.23 12.19
CA LEU A 210 -5.67 -13.22 12.19
C LEU A 210 -4.45 -13.76 12.94
N PRO A 211 -3.30 -13.95 12.28
CA PRO A 211 -2.07 -14.33 12.97
C PRO A 211 -1.64 -13.22 13.92
N LEU A 212 -1.27 -13.59 15.13
CA LEU A 212 -0.83 -12.66 16.16
C LEU A 212 0.67 -12.77 16.40
N VAL A 213 1.27 -11.62 16.71
CA VAL A 213 2.64 -11.51 17.22
C VAL A 213 2.56 -10.80 18.56
N ASP A 214 2.95 -11.48 19.63
CA ASP A 214 3.14 -10.83 20.92
C ASP A 214 4.41 -10.00 20.89
N LEU A 215 4.25 -8.68 20.95
CA LEU A 215 5.36 -7.75 20.83
C LEU A 215 6.29 -7.86 22.06
N GLY A 216 5.75 -8.18 23.23
CA GLY A 216 6.52 -8.33 24.47
C GLY A 216 7.37 -9.58 24.45
N HIS A 217 6.80 -10.69 23.98
CA HIS A 217 7.58 -11.89 23.75
C HIS A 217 8.65 -11.67 22.67
N LYS A 218 8.29 -11.05 21.54
CA LYS A 218 9.21 -10.93 20.41
C LYS A 218 10.36 -9.94 20.65
N LEU A 219 10.11 -8.82 21.32
CA LEU A 219 11.12 -7.79 21.56
C LEU A 219 11.86 -7.95 22.89
N LEU A 220 11.18 -8.46 23.92
CA LEU A 220 11.72 -8.49 25.29
C LEU A 220 11.96 -9.92 25.81
N GLY A 221 11.62 -10.95 25.03
CA GLY A 221 11.73 -12.35 25.45
C GLY A 221 10.81 -12.70 26.62
N ARG A 222 9.74 -11.92 26.82
CA ARG A 222 8.80 -12.11 27.92
C ARG A 222 7.84 -13.26 27.58
N ASP A 223 7.63 -14.18 28.51
CA ASP A 223 6.59 -15.20 28.31
C ASP A 223 5.21 -14.54 28.12
N PRO A 224 4.41 -15.03 27.15
CA PRO A 224 3.05 -14.53 26.96
C PRO A 224 2.30 -14.68 28.28
N ALA A 225 1.83 -13.57 28.85
CA ALA A 225 1.12 -13.60 30.12
C ALA A 225 -0.20 -14.37 29.92
N ALA A 226 -0.29 -15.54 30.55
CA ALA A 226 -1.38 -16.51 30.34
C ALA A 226 -2.77 -16.03 30.87
N ASP A 227 -2.83 -14.91 31.58
CA ASP A 227 -4.03 -14.45 32.29
C ASP A 227 -4.17 -12.92 32.18
N ARG A 228 -4.35 -12.44 30.94
CA ARG A 228 -4.65 -11.01 30.69
C ARG A 228 -6.16 -10.81 30.71
N ASP A 229 -6.67 -10.03 31.66
CA ASP A 229 -8.08 -9.58 31.68
C ASP A 229 -8.39 -8.59 30.55
N GLU A 230 -7.36 -7.94 30.01
CA GLU A 230 -7.45 -7.07 28.84
C GLU A 230 -6.31 -7.34 27.86
N VAL A 231 -6.65 -7.48 26.58
CA VAL A 231 -5.68 -7.68 25.49
C VAL A 231 -5.92 -6.61 24.44
N ASN A 232 -4.88 -5.83 24.15
CA ASN A 232 -4.89 -4.85 23.07
C ASN A 232 -4.22 -5.47 21.84
N ILE A 233 -4.94 -5.52 20.73
CA ILE A 233 -4.45 -6.01 19.44
C ILE A 233 -4.47 -4.86 18.45
N VAL A 234 -3.30 -4.54 17.90
CA VAL A 234 -3.16 -3.56 16.82
C VAL A 234 -3.10 -4.33 15.51
N VAL A 235 -4.14 -4.21 14.69
CA VAL A 235 -4.20 -4.90 13.40
C VAL A 235 -3.46 -4.06 12.37
N VAL A 236 -2.40 -4.65 11.82
CA VAL A 236 -1.50 -3.97 10.90
C VAL A 236 -1.33 -4.77 9.61
N GLN A 237 -0.90 -4.10 8.56
CA GLN A 237 -0.64 -4.71 7.26
C GLN A 237 0.85 -4.66 6.91
N ALA A 238 1.39 -5.80 6.46
CA ALA A 238 2.70 -5.87 5.82
C ALA A 238 2.58 -6.67 4.51
N ASP A 239 3.08 -6.12 3.40
CA ASP A 239 3.06 -6.77 2.08
C ASP A 239 1.68 -7.34 1.68
N GLN A 240 0.63 -6.51 1.86
CA GLN A 240 -0.78 -6.85 1.61
C GLN A 240 -1.36 -7.97 2.49
N ARG A 241 -0.65 -8.39 3.55
CA ARG A 241 -1.14 -9.39 4.50
C ARG A 241 -1.40 -8.76 5.88
N PRO A 242 -2.61 -8.89 6.43
CA PRO A 242 -2.92 -8.40 7.76
C PRO A 242 -2.40 -9.37 8.83
N PHE A 243 -1.92 -8.81 9.94
CA PHE A 243 -1.60 -9.55 11.16
C PHE A 243 -1.81 -8.65 12.38
N GLY A 244 -1.98 -9.24 13.55
CA GLY A 244 -2.19 -8.51 14.80
C GLY A 244 -0.93 -8.43 15.63
N LEU A 245 -0.69 -7.27 16.23
CA LEU A 245 0.33 -7.08 17.26
C LEU A 245 -0.36 -7.04 18.62
N VAL A 246 -0.02 -7.97 19.51
CA VAL A 246 -0.46 -7.90 20.90
C VAL A 246 0.47 -6.96 21.65
N VAL A 247 -0.12 -5.93 22.26
CA VAL A 247 0.60 -4.87 22.99
C VAL A 247 -0.01 -4.69 24.38
N ASP A 248 0.76 -4.10 25.29
CA ASP A 248 0.28 -3.82 26.65
C ASP A 248 -0.66 -2.60 26.68
N GLY A 249 -0.38 -1.58 25.86
CA GLY A 249 -1.21 -0.38 25.78
C GLY A 249 -1.12 0.31 24.43
N VAL A 250 -2.19 1.02 24.09
CA VAL A 250 -2.29 1.86 22.90
C VAL A 250 -2.50 3.30 23.37
N HIS A 251 -1.75 4.22 22.79
CA HIS A 251 -1.81 5.65 23.05
C HIS A 251 -2.26 6.37 21.78
N ASP A 252 -2.35 7.70 21.84
CA ASP A 252 -2.74 8.52 20.70
C ASP A 252 -1.73 8.47 19.54
N THR A 253 -2.17 9.00 18.39
CA THR A 253 -1.30 9.21 17.24
C THR A 253 -0.52 10.50 17.41
N GLU A 254 0.79 10.45 17.17
CA GLU A 254 1.67 11.62 17.20
C GLU A 254 2.41 11.77 15.85
N GLU A 255 2.71 13.01 15.48
CA GLU A 255 3.64 13.28 14.39
C GLU A 255 5.06 13.09 14.89
N ILE A 256 5.76 12.09 14.35
CA ILE A 256 7.10 11.72 14.79
C ILE A 256 8.14 12.06 13.73
N VAL A 257 9.31 12.49 14.21
CA VAL A 257 10.46 12.75 13.36
C VAL A 257 11.29 11.47 13.26
N VAL A 258 11.37 10.88 12.07
CA VAL A 258 12.10 9.62 11.86
C VAL A 258 13.60 9.88 11.82
N LYS A 259 14.32 9.34 12.80
CA LYS A 259 15.77 9.27 12.82
C LYS A 259 16.22 7.85 12.45
N PRO A 260 17.11 7.70 11.45
CA PRO A 260 17.69 6.40 11.11
C PRO A 260 18.47 5.79 12.30
N LEU A 261 18.44 4.47 12.39
CA LEU A 261 19.14 3.73 13.46
C LEU A 261 20.67 3.83 13.30
N ALA A 262 21.36 3.97 14.42
CA ALA A 262 22.82 3.96 14.46
C ALA A 262 23.38 2.60 13.98
N ARG A 263 24.62 2.60 13.47
CA ARG A 263 25.30 1.42 12.89
C ARG A 263 25.18 0.12 13.72
N PRO A 264 25.28 0.12 15.06
CA PRO A 264 25.11 -1.10 15.85
C PRO A 264 23.73 -1.75 15.75
N LEU A 265 22.69 -0.95 15.47
CA LEU A 265 21.28 -1.38 15.42
C LEU A 265 20.78 -1.63 13.99
N LYS A 266 21.58 -1.31 12.96
CA LYS A 266 21.23 -1.43 11.53
C LYS A 266 20.97 -2.88 11.09
N GLY A 267 21.40 -3.87 11.88
CA GLY A 267 21.18 -5.30 11.64
C GLY A 267 19.95 -5.89 12.33
N VAL A 268 19.19 -5.09 13.09
CA VAL A 268 17.99 -5.54 13.80
C VAL A 268 16.78 -5.36 12.87
N PRO A 269 16.21 -6.44 12.30
CA PRO A 269 15.22 -6.34 11.23
C PRO A 269 13.85 -5.85 11.70
N VAL A 270 13.60 -5.77 13.01
CA VAL A 270 12.29 -5.42 13.57
C VAL A 270 12.09 -3.91 13.75
N PHE A 271 13.11 -3.08 13.47
CA PHE A 271 13.05 -1.63 13.63
C PHE A 271 13.42 -0.90 12.34
N ALA A 272 12.58 0.06 11.93
CA ALA A 272 12.82 0.91 10.76
C ALA A 272 13.60 2.18 11.13
N GLY A 273 13.50 2.64 12.37
CA GLY A 273 14.02 3.92 12.83
C GLY A 273 13.83 4.12 14.32
N ALA A 274 14.21 5.30 14.79
CA ALA A 274 13.93 5.80 16.13
C ALA A 274 13.38 7.22 16.05
N THR A 275 12.69 7.67 17.09
CA THR A 275 12.25 9.05 17.22
C THR A 275 12.46 9.53 18.66
N ILE A 276 12.49 10.84 18.84
CA ILE A 276 12.49 11.47 20.17
C ILE A 276 11.12 12.10 20.33
N MET A 277 10.36 11.64 21.32
CA MET A 277 9.02 12.12 21.62
C MET A 277 9.07 13.50 22.28
N GLY A 278 7.91 14.16 22.39
CA GLY A 278 7.79 15.49 23.02
C GLY A 278 8.23 15.54 24.50
N ASP A 279 8.21 14.40 25.19
CA ASP A 279 8.71 14.26 26.57
C ASP A 279 10.22 13.94 26.66
N GLY A 280 10.92 13.97 25.53
CA GLY A 280 12.36 13.70 25.42
C GLY A 280 12.72 12.22 25.46
N LYS A 281 11.75 11.31 25.61
CA LYS A 281 12.01 9.86 25.57
C LYS A 281 12.21 9.39 24.13
N VAL A 282 13.03 8.35 23.98
CA VAL A 282 13.26 7.71 22.69
C VAL A 282 12.21 6.61 22.49
N ALA A 283 11.62 6.56 21.31
CA ALA A 283 10.75 5.46 20.89
C ALA A 283 11.27 4.84 19.58
N LEU A 284 11.17 3.52 19.47
CA LEU A 284 11.59 2.79 18.27
C LEU A 284 10.43 2.62 17.30
N ILE A 285 10.69 2.86 16.02
CA ILE A 285 9.69 2.70 14.94
C ILE A 285 9.78 1.27 14.44
N LEU A 286 8.65 0.55 14.48
CA LEU A 286 8.60 -0.86 14.11
C LEU A 286 8.68 -1.04 12.58
N ASP A 287 9.57 -1.93 12.14
CA ASP A 287 9.54 -2.49 10.79
C ASP A 287 8.60 -3.70 10.79
N LEU A 288 7.36 -3.47 10.34
CA LEU A 288 6.32 -4.49 10.34
C LEU A 288 6.62 -5.64 9.39
N LEU A 289 7.29 -5.37 8.26
CA LEU A 289 7.67 -6.41 7.31
C LEU A 289 8.76 -7.31 7.92
N GLY A 290 9.76 -6.70 8.55
CA GLY A 290 10.79 -7.43 9.27
C GLY A 290 10.21 -8.25 10.42
N LEU A 291 9.28 -7.66 11.19
CA LEU A 291 8.59 -8.32 12.29
C LEU A 291 7.73 -9.51 11.82
N ALA A 292 7.03 -9.38 10.69
CA ALA A 292 6.24 -10.46 10.10
C ALA A 292 7.11 -11.63 9.60
N LYS A 293 8.28 -11.33 8.99
CA LYS A 293 9.25 -12.35 8.56
C LYS A 293 9.82 -13.13 9.75
N GLU A 294 10.23 -12.39 10.76
CA GLU A 294 10.85 -12.90 11.99
C GLU A 294 9.89 -13.71 12.87
N SER A 295 8.59 -13.52 12.71
CA SER A 295 7.55 -14.18 13.52
C SER A 295 6.87 -15.33 12.77
N ALA A 296 7.43 -15.75 11.63
CA ALA A 296 6.87 -16.79 10.74
C ALA A 296 5.42 -16.54 10.27
N VAL A 297 4.89 -15.33 10.45
CA VAL A 297 3.58 -14.88 9.92
C VAL A 297 3.52 -15.04 8.40
N LEU A 298 4.67 -14.95 7.74
CA LEU A 298 4.82 -15.15 6.29
C LEU A 298 5.24 -16.58 5.89
N SER A 299 5.66 -17.43 6.83
CA SER A 299 6.26 -18.75 6.56
C SER A 299 5.46 -19.95 7.11
N GLY A 300 4.39 -19.71 7.87
CA GLY A 300 3.51 -20.76 8.40
C GLY A 300 2.26 -21.01 7.55
N GLY A 301 2.26 -22.12 6.81
CA GLY A 301 1.04 -22.86 6.49
C GLY A 301 0.40 -22.57 5.13
N ARG A 302 0.27 -23.64 4.33
CA ARG A 302 -0.67 -23.75 3.21
C ARG A 302 -2.02 -23.15 3.58
N ASP A 303 -2.67 -22.52 2.58
CA ASP A 303 -4.11 -22.31 2.60
C ASP A 303 -4.80 -23.52 3.27
N PRO A 304 -5.62 -23.34 4.31
CA PRO A 304 -6.55 -24.35 4.71
C PRO A 304 -7.51 -24.51 3.54
N ARG A 305 -7.17 -25.45 2.66
CA ARG A 305 -8.06 -25.95 1.62
C ARG A 305 -9.39 -26.22 2.32
N PRO A 306 -10.50 -25.61 1.88
CA PRO A 306 -11.80 -25.92 2.44
C PRO A 306 -12.04 -27.43 2.34
N PRO A 307 -12.78 -28.04 3.30
CA PRO A 307 -13.04 -29.47 3.30
C PRO A 307 -13.60 -29.89 1.94
N ALA A 308 -13.11 -31.00 1.42
CA ALA A 308 -13.37 -31.50 0.08
C ALA A 308 -14.86 -31.49 -0.27
N ASP A 309 -15.23 -30.70 -1.28
CA ASP A 309 -16.53 -30.78 -1.92
C ASP A 309 -16.60 -32.00 -2.85
N ASP A 310 -17.74 -32.67 -2.72
CA ASP A 310 -18.42 -33.67 -3.56
C ASP A 310 -17.74 -34.05 -4.92
N PRO A 311 -17.47 -35.34 -5.20
CA PRO A 311 -16.78 -35.79 -6.43
C PRO A 311 -17.56 -35.62 -7.75
N ARG A 312 -18.54 -34.70 -7.85
CA ARG A 312 -19.45 -34.61 -9.00
C ARG A 312 -19.48 -33.28 -9.76
N ALA A 313 -18.67 -32.28 -9.42
CA ALA A 313 -18.62 -31.05 -10.19
C ALA A 313 -17.42 -31.03 -11.15
N ALA A 314 -17.70 -31.10 -12.45
CA ALA A 314 -16.71 -30.93 -13.52
C ALA A 314 -16.21 -29.46 -13.59
N PRO A 315 -14.96 -29.18 -14.02
CA PRO A 315 -14.44 -27.82 -14.06
C PRO A 315 -14.95 -27.06 -15.30
N GLY A 316 -15.57 -25.90 -15.07
CA GLY A 316 -15.87 -24.88 -16.08
C GLY A 316 -14.66 -23.98 -16.40
N PRO A 317 -14.75 -23.12 -17.44
CA PRO A 317 -13.65 -22.32 -17.97
C PRO A 317 -13.22 -21.18 -17.02
N PRO A 318 -12.00 -20.60 -17.20
CA PRO A 318 -11.41 -19.67 -16.22
C PRO A 318 -12.15 -18.33 -16.16
N GLY A 319 -12.69 -18.00 -14.97
CA GLY A 319 -13.35 -16.73 -14.64
C GLY A 319 -12.39 -15.60 -14.26
N ALA A 320 -12.92 -14.37 -14.19
CA ALA A 320 -12.21 -13.15 -13.80
C ALA A 320 -11.49 -13.29 -12.43
N PRO A 321 -10.38 -12.56 -12.19
CA PRO A 321 -9.70 -12.62 -10.91
C PRO A 321 -10.63 -12.23 -9.77
N ALA A 322 -10.52 -12.92 -8.64
CA ALA A 322 -11.32 -12.64 -7.45
C ALA A 322 -11.11 -11.20 -6.99
N ARG A 323 -12.20 -10.52 -6.65
CA ARG A 323 -12.19 -9.14 -6.15
C ARG A 323 -12.78 -9.11 -4.75
N HIS A 324 -12.31 -8.16 -3.94
CA HIS A 324 -12.89 -7.89 -2.63
C HIS A 324 -14.18 -7.09 -2.81
N LEU A 325 -15.29 -7.63 -2.31
CA LEU A 325 -16.63 -7.06 -2.41
C LEU A 325 -17.16 -6.76 -1.01
N LEU A 326 -17.49 -5.52 -0.75
CA LEU A 326 -18.27 -5.10 0.40
C LEU A 326 -19.73 -5.53 0.20
N LEU A 327 -20.23 -6.37 1.09
CA LEU A 327 -21.59 -6.89 1.09
C LEU A 327 -22.45 -6.06 2.04
N THR A 328 -23.56 -5.54 1.52
CA THR A 328 -24.41 -4.62 2.25
C THR A 328 -25.89 -4.83 1.91
N ALA A 329 -26.76 -4.35 2.79
CA ALA A 329 -28.19 -4.32 2.63
C ALA A 329 -28.62 -2.97 2.03
N ALA A 330 -29.40 -3.03 0.97
CA ALA A 330 -30.07 -1.86 0.40
C ALA A 330 -31.54 -2.23 0.16
N GLY A 331 -32.40 -1.79 1.08
CA GLY A 331 -33.76 -2.27 1.24
C GLY A 331 -33.81 -3.79 1.47
N PRO A 332 -34.69 -4.53 0.77
CA PRO A 332 -34.77 -5.99 0.91
C PRO A 332 -33.64 -6.74 0.18
N ARG A 333 -32.67 -6.03 -0.42
CA ARG A 333 -31.66 -6.62 -1.30
C ARG A 333 -30.31 -6.71 -0.62
N ARG A 334 -29.62 -7.81 -0.92
CA ARG A 334 -28.20 -7.97 -0.64
C ARG A 334 -27.41 -7.52 -1.86
N VAL A 335 -26.57 -6.52 -1.68
CA VAL A 335 -25.81 -5.91 -2.76
C VAL A 335 -24.31 -6.00 -2.47
N ALA A 336 -23.51 -6.00 -3.53
CA ALA A 336 -22.06 -6.03 -3.51
C ALA A 336 -21.49 -4.78 -4.16
N ILE A 337 -20.52 -4.18 -3.48
CA ILE A 337 -19.75 -3.03 -3.95
C ILE A 337 -18.27 -3.44 -3.97
N PRO A 338 -17.55 -3.27 -5.08
CA PRO A 338 -16.10 -3.48 -5.10
C PRO A 338 -15.39 -2.59 -4.06
N LEU A 339 -14.57 -3.19 -3.20
CA LEU A 339 -13.95 -2.49 -2.07
C LEU A 339 -12.94 -1.42 -2.51
N ASP A 340 -12.34 -1.58 -3.69
CA ASP A 340 -11.47 -0.59 -4.34
C ASP A 340 -12.16 0.74 -4.65
N LEU A 341 -13.50 0.74 -4.72
CA LEU A 341 -14.31 1.95 -4.90
C LEU A 341 -14.67 2.61 -3.56
N VAL A 342 -14.49 1.91 -2.44
CA VAL A 342 -14.86 2.40 -1.10
C VAL A 342 -13.68 3.14 -0.50
N SER A 343 -13.84 4.44 -0.24
CA SER A 343 -12.80 5.23 0.41
C SER A 343 -12.87 5.15 1.94
N ARG A 344 -14.08 5.00 2.51
CA ARG A 344 -14.29 4.86 3.96
C ARG A 344 -15.68 4.30 4.28
N LEU A 345 -15.82 3.74 5.48
CA LEU A 345 -17.09 3.42 6.12
C LEU A 345 -17.27 4.34 7.33
N GLU A 346 -18.42 5.00 7.43
CA GLU A 346 -18.73 5.97 8.49
C GLU A 346 -20.07 5.63 9.14
N GLU A 347 -20.21 5.95 10.43
CA GLU A 347 -21.49 5.92 11.15
C GLU A 347 -21.92 7.35 11.45
N VAL A 348 -23.07 7.75 10.91
CA VAL A 348 -23.55 9.14 10.97
C VAL A 348 -24.90 9.20 11.68
N PRO A 349 -25.06 10.02 12.72
CA PRO A 349 -26.37 10.22 13.33
C PRO A 349 -27.39 10.74 12.31
N ALA A 350 -28.60 10.15 12.29
CA ALA A 350 -29.66 10.57 11.37
C ALA A 350 -30.02 12.06 11.54
N GLY A 351 -29.93 12.58 12.78
CA GLY A 351 -30.10 14.01 13.07
C GLY A 351 -29.03 14.95 12.52
N ALA A 352 -27.88 14.43 12.05
CA ALA A 352 -26.84 15.22 11.39
C ALA A 352 -27.07 15.36 9.88
N VAL A 353 -28.10 14.71 9.33
CA VAL A 353 -28.48 14.82 7.92
C VAL A 353 -29.26 16.11 7.71
N GLU A 354 -28.76 16.95 6.81
CA GLU A 354 -29.39 18.20 6.40
C GLU A 354 -29.93 18.06 4.97
N LEU A 355 -30.88 18.92 4.59
CA LEU A 355 -31.32 19.04 3.19
C LEU A 355 -30.76 20.32 2.58
N ALA A 356 -30.02 20.16 1.47
CA ALA A 356 -29.54 21.27 0.64
C ALA A 356 -30.00 21.04 -0.80
N ASP A 357 -30.73 22.01 -1.37
CA ASP A 357 -31.28 21.95 -2.73
C ASP A 357 -32.05 20.65 -3.08
N GLY A 358 -32.80 20.12 -2.11
CA GLY A 358 -33.56 18.87 -2.28
C GLY A 358 -32.72 17.59 -2.20
N GLN A 359 -31.41 17.69 -1.96
CA GLN A 359 -30.49 16.57 -1.74
C GLN A 359 -30.19 16.44 -0.24
N GLU A 360 -30.21 15.20 0.29
CA GLU A 360 -29.68 14.93 1.63
C GLU A 360 -28.15 15.12 1.63
N VAL A 361 -27.63 15.85 2.61
CA VAL A 361 -26.21 16.15 2.75
C VAL A 361 -25.78 16.05 4.21
N ILE A 362 -24.47 15.90 4.43
CA ILE A 362 -23.86 16.06 5.75
C ILE A 362 -22.64 16.97 5.67
N GLN A 363 -22.34 17.67 6.76
CA GLN A 363 -21.05 18.34 6.91
C GLN A 363 -19.99 17.29 7.28
N TYR A 364 -19.09 17.02 6.33
CA TYR A 364 -18.02 16.05 6.48
C TYR A 364 -16.67 16.72 6.23
N ARG A 365 -15.85 16.84 7.28
CA ARG A 365 -14.50 17.44 7.26
C ARG A 365 -14.46 18.79 6.51
N ASP A 366 -15.29 19.73 6.97
CA ASP A 366 -15.42 21.09 6.43
C ASP A 366 -15.92 21.18 4.98
N ARG A 367 -16.51 20.10 4.44
CA ARG A 367 -17.15 20.05 3.13
C ARG A 367 -18.56 19.47 3.23
N ILE A 368 -19.42 19.87 2.31
CA ILE A 368 -20.76 19.30 2.18
C ILE A 368 -20.64 18.02 1.36
N MET A 369 -20.98 16.88 1.96
CA MET A 369 -21.01 15.59 1.27
C MET A 369 -22.46 15.19 1.01
N PRO A 370 -22.86 15.00 -0.26
CA PRO A 370 -24.18 14.48 -0.59
C PRO A 370 -24.33 13.01 -0.18
N LEU A 371 -25.51 12.69 0.34
CA LEU A 371 -25.93 11.36 0.72
C LEU A 371 -26.91 10.77 -0.29
N VAL A 372 -26.72 9.51 -0.65
CA VAL A 372 -27.58 8.76 -1.56
C VAL A 372 -28.06 7.51 -0.84
N ARG A 373 -29.37 7.39 -0.61
CA ARG A 373 -29.97 6.20 0.01
C ARG A 373 -30.06 5.07 -1.02
N LEU A 374 -29.16 4.07 -0.90
CA LEU A 374 -29.09 2.97 -1.87
C LEU A 374 -30.38 2.15 -1.95
N GLY A 375 -31.09 1.99 -0.83
CA GLY A 375 -32.40 1.32 -0.82
C GLY A 375 -33.39 2.00 -1.78
N GLU A 376 -33.54 3.32 -1.69
CA GLU A 376 -34.49 4.09 -2.51
C GLU A 376 -34.14 4.03 -3.99
N VAL A 377 -32.86 4.20 -4.34
CA VAL A 377 -32.38 4.13 -5.72
C VAL A 377 -32.63 2.75 -6.34
N LEU A 378 -32.51 1.69 -5.55
CA LEU A 378 -32.72 0.31 -6.00
C LEU A 378 -34.19 -0.12 -5.94
N GLY A 379 -35.10 0.79 -5.57
CA GLY A 379 -36.54 0.57 -5.55
C GLY A 379 -37.06 -0.15 -4.30
N GLY A 380 -36.32 -0.09 -3.19
CA GLY A 380 -36.72 -0.58 -1.87
C GLY A 380 -36.78 0.56 -0.86
N ALA A 381 -37.97 1.03 -0.52
CA ALA A 381 -38.12 1.95 0.60
C ALA A 381 -37.92 1.18 1.92
N GLY A 382 -36.82 1.44 2.62
CA GLY A 382 -36.65 1.05 4.02
C GLY A 382 -37.49 1.94 4.95
N PRO A 383 -37.81 1.51 6.18
CA PRO A 383 -38.43 2.41 7.15
C PRO A 383 -37.51 3.60 7.41
N ALA A 384 -38.09 4.81 7.47
CA ALA A 384 -37.34 6.02 7.78
C ALA A 384 -36.66 5.84 9.15
N PRO A 385 -35.33 6.02 9.24
CA PRO A 385 -34.60 5.87 10.49
C PRO A 385 -35.12 6.87 11.52
N GLY A 386 -35.20 6.45 12.78
CA GLY A 386 -35.53 7.35 13.88
C GLY A 386 -34.49 8.46 14.05
N PRO A 387 -34.83 9.58 14.70
CA PRO A 387 -33.94 10.74 14.83
C PRO A 387 -32.60 10.43 15.51
N ASP A 388 -32.56 9.42 16.39
CA ASP A 388 -31.37 8.98 17.11
C ASP A 388 -30.66 7.77 16.45
N ALA A 389 -31.12 7.32 15.28
CA ALA A 389 -30.52 6.18 14.61
C ALA A 389 -29.17 6.54 14.00
N LEU A 390 -28.21 5.61 14.04
CA LEU A 390 -26.94 5.73 13.32
C LEU A 390 -27.10 5.15 11.90
N LEU A 391 -26.87 5.99 10.90
CA LEU A 391 -26.84 5.61 9.49
C LEU A 391 -25.47 5.05 9.15
N GLN A 392 -25.44 3.92 8.45
CA GLN A 392 -24.21 3.38 7.90
C GLN A 392 -23.96 4.00 6.52
N VAL A 393 -22.85 4.72 6.38
CA VAL A 393 -22.52 5.50 5.19
C VAL A 393 -21.22 4.97 4.59
N ILE A 394 -21.30 4.50 3.35
CA ILE A 394 -20.15 4.10 2.55
C ILE A 394 -19.69 5.32 1.76
N VAL A 395 -18.51 5.84 2.05
CA VAL A 395 -17.94 7.00 1.36
C VAL A 395 -17.30 6.54 0.06
N TYR A 396 -17.91 6.92 -1.05
CA TYR A 396 -17.44 6.67 -2.42
C TYR A 396 -16.78 7.92 -2.97
N ALA A 397 -15.57 7.78 -3.54
CA ALA A 397 -14.87 8.89 -4.17
C ALA A 397 -15.14 8.90 -5.68
N ALA A 398 -15.84 9.92 -6.17
CA ALA A 398 -16.21 10.10 -7.57
C ALA A 398 -15.59 11.39 -8.11
N GLY A 399 -14.62 11.29 -9.02
CA GLY A 399 -14.08 12.47 -9.73
C GLY A 399 -13.48 13.56 -8.83
N GLY A 400 -12.94 13.20 -7.66
CA GLY A 400 -12.39 14.16 -6.69
C GLY A 400 -13.41 14.74 -5.69
N ARG A 401 -14.67 14.36 -5.80
CA ARG A 401 -15.75 14.63 -4.82
C ARG A 401 -16.08 13.37 -4.03
N GLN A 402 -16.56 13.54 -2.80
CA GLN A 402 -17.01 12.44 -1.95
C GLN A 402 -18.54 12.37 -1.98
N VAL A 403 -19.08 11.16 -2.06
CA VAL A 403 -20.51 10.88 -2.01
C VAL A 403 -20.73 9.80 -0.96
N GLY A 404 -21.63 10.02 -0.02
CA GLY A 404 -22.00 9.03 0.98
C GLY A 404 -23.14 8.15 0.47
N LEU A 405 -22.92 6.85 0.40
CA LEU A 405 -23.96 5.88 0.06
C LEU A 405 -24.54 5.34 1.38
N VAL A 406 -25.78 5.70 1.69
CA VAL A 406 -26.46 5.23 2.90
C VAL A 406 -27.01 3.82 2.64
N VAL A 407 -26.66 2.90 3.53
CA VAL A 407 -27.08 1.50 3.49
C VAL A 407 -27.76 1.10 4.80
N ASP A 408 -28.60 0.07 4.75
CA ASP A 408 -29.34 -0.37 5.94
C ASP A 408 -28.44 -1.19 6.89
N ALA A 409 -27.49 -1.92 6.33
CA ALA A 409 -26.51 -2.69 7.09
C ALA A 409 -25.31 -3.07 6.21
N ILE A 410 -24.12 -3.06 6.77
CA ILE A 410 -22.90 -3.64 6.20
C ILE A 410 -22.76 -5.01 6.82
N TYR A 411 -22.77 -6.04 5.97
CA TYR A 411 -22.69 -7.42 6.42
C TYR A 411 -21.24 -7.87 6.61
N ASP A 412 -20.44 -7.79 5.54
CA ASP A 412 -19.09 -8.36 5.51
C ASP A 412 -18.33 -7.94 4.24
N VAL A 413 -17.04 -8.25 4.14
CA VAL A 413 -16.25 -8.19 2.90
C VAL A 413 -15.95 -9.61 2.42
N ALA A 414 -16.46 -9.96 1.24
CA ALA A 414 -16.21 -11.26 0.61
C ALA A 414 -15.21 -11.13 -0.54
N GLU A 415 -14.28 -12.08 -0.63
CA GLU A 415 -13.47 -12.27 -1.83
C GLU A 415 -14.24 -13.20 -2.77
N ALA A 416 -14.63 -12.71 -3.95
CA ALA A 416 -15.34 -13.51 -4.92
C ALA A 416 -14.91 -13.14 -6.34
N ALA A 417 -14.84 -14.15 -7.22
CA ALA A 417 -14.92 -13.97 -8.66
C ALA A 417 -16.39 -14.13 -9.04
N PRO A 418 -17.21 -13.06 -9.02
CA PRO A 418 -18.62 -13.20 -9.30
C PRO A 418 -18.79 -13.65 -10.76
N GLU A 419 -19.24 -14.88 -10.96
CA GLU A 419 -19.82 -15.29 -12.22
C GLU A 419 -21.16 -14.56 -12.36
N LEU A 420 -21.12 -13.38 -12.98
CA LEU A 420 -22.30 -12.58 -13.24
C LEU A 420 -23.23 -13.40 -14.13
N THR A 421 -24.40 -13.74 -13.59
CA THR A 421 -25.43 -14.47 -14.31
C THR A 421 -26.17 -13.48 -15.21
N ALA A 422 -25.52 -13.12 -16.32
CA ALA A 422 -25.93 -12.15 -17.34
C ALA A 422 -26.01 -10.66 -16.89
N PRO A 423 -25.79 -9.71 -17.81
CA PRO A 423 -25.95 -8.29 -17.53
C PRO A 423 -27.42 -7.98 -17.19
N SER A 424 -27.62 -7.28 -16.07
CA SER A 424 -28.95 -6.84 -15.64
C SER A 424 -29.47 -5.71 -16.53
N ARG A 425 -30.78 -5.68 -16.79
CA ARG A 425 -31.45 -4.55 -17.46
C ARG A 425 -31.85 -3.43 -16.49
N ARG A 426 -31.53 -3.58 -15.20
CA ARG A 426 -31.91 -2.62 -14.15
C ARG A 426 -30.83 -1.56 -14.00
N ARG A 427 -31.26 -0.31 -13.96
CA ARG A 427 -30.42 0.86 -13.74
C ARG A 427 -29.65 0.73 -12.42
N GLY A 428 -28.32 0.89 -12.44
CA GLY A 428 -27.47 0.82 -11.26
C GLY A 428 -27.03 -0.58 -10.82
N VAL A 429 -27.34 -1.64 -11.59
CA VAL A 429 -26.94 -3.03 -11.28
C VAL A 429 -26.19 -3.63 -12.46
N LEU A 430 -24.93 -4.03 -12.26
CA LEU A 430 -24.09 -4.66 -13.29
C LEU A 430 -24.57 -6.09 -13.62
N GLY A 431 -25.05 -6.82 -12.60
CA GLY A 431 -25.55 -8.18 -12.72
C GLY A 431 -25.72 -8.81 -11.34
N SER A 432 -26.27 -10.02 -11.29
CA SER A 432 -26.45 -10.77 -10.04
C SER A 432 -25.57 -12.01 -10.05
N GLY A 433 -25.05 -12.39 -8.89
CA GLY A 433 -24.24 -13.60 -8.73
C GLY A 433 -24.45 -14.21 -7.35
N VAL A 434 -23.92 -15.42 -7.15
CA VAL A 434 -23.94 -16.07 -5.83
C VAL A 434 -22.64 -15.74 -5.10
N VAL A 435 -22.75 -15.05 -3.97
CA VAL A 435 -21.61 -14.73 -3.10
C VAL A 435 -21.91 -15.27 -1.71
N GLN A 436 -21.03 -16.09 -1.14
CA GLN A 436 -21.27 -16.78 0.15
C GLN A 436 -22.63 -17.52 0.18
N GLY A 437 -23.00 -18.22 -0.90
CA GLY A 437 -24.22 -19.04 -0.96
C GLY A 437 -25.55 -18.26 -1.00
N LYS A 438 -25.53 -16.92 -1.08
CA LYS A 438 -26.74 -16.11 -1.28
C LYS A 438 -26.65 -15.30 -2.57
N VAL A 439 -27.79 -15.05 -3.18
CA VAL A 439 -27.91 -14.16 -4.35
C VAL A 439 -27.57 -12.74 -3.92
N THR A 440 -26.63 -12.13 -4.63
CA THR A 440 -26.13 -10.79 -4.36
C THR A 440 -26.08 -10.00 -5.67
N ASP A 441 -26.65 -8.81 -5.66
CA ASP A 441 -26.64 -7.89 -6.81
C ASP A 441 -25.35 -7.06 -6.81
N MET A 442 -24.61 -7.05 -7.91
CA MET A 442 -23.43 -6.20 -8.09
C MET A 442 -23.85 -4.80 -8.55
N LEU A 443 -23.42 -3.76 -7.83
CA LEU A 443 -23.82 -2.38 -8.15
C LEU A 443 -22.91 -1.71 -9.17
N ASP A 444 -23.51 -0.90 -10.04
CA ASP A 444 -22.82 0.10 -10.85
C ASP A 444 -22.85 1.44 -10.10
N LEU A 445 -21.90 1.64 -9.18
CA LEU A 445 -21.82 2.88 -8.40
C LEU A 445 -21.64 4.13 -9.27
N PRO A 446 -20.79 4.13 -10.32
CA PRO A 446 -20.72 5.26 -11.25
C PRO A 446 -22.07 5.59 -11.90
N GLU A 447 -22.89 4.62 -12.30
CA GLU A 447 -24.22 4.90 -12.86
C GLU A 447 -25.18 5.47 -11.79
N ILE A 448 -25.19 4.88 -10.59
CA ILE A 448 -26.04 5.31 -9.47
C ILE A 448 -25.73 6.76 -9.07
N VAL A 449 -24.45 7.09 -8.89
CA VAL A 449 -24.04 8.43 -8.47
C VAL A 449 -24.34 9.46 -9.55
N ARG A 450 -24.14 9.14 -10.83
CA ARG A 450 -24.48 10.05 -11.95
C ARG A 450 -25.98 10.32 -12.05
N ALA A 451 -26.82 9.35 -11.70
CA ALA A 451 -28.27 9.50 -11.77
C ALA A 451 -28.83 10.40 -10.66
N VAL A 452 -28.18 10.45 -9.50
CA VAL A 452 -28.66 11.17 -8.30
C VAL A 452 -27.91 12.48 -8.08
N VAL A 453 -26.60 12.50 -8.35
CA VAL A 453 -25.72 13.66 -8.15
C VAL A 453 -24.95 13.95 -9.45
N PRO A 454 -25.61 14.54 -10.48
CA PRO A 454 -25.00 14.77 -11.79
C PRO A 454 -23.76 15.68 -11.73
N GLU A 455 -23.66 16.56 -10.73
CA GLU A 455 -22.48 17.43 -10.53
C GLU A 455 -21.21 16.68 -10.07
N CYS A 456 -21.33 15.42 -9.65
CA CYS A 456 -20.18 14.55 -9.35
C CYS A 456 -19.76 13.69 -10.57
N ALA A 457 -20.57 13.70 -11.64
CA ALA A 457 -20.36 12.94 -12.87
C ALA A 457 -19.39 13.63 -13.83
N GLU A 458 -19.53 14.94 -13.93
CA GLU A 458 -18.78 15.79 -14.82
C GLU A 458 -17.66 16.38 -13.99
N GLY A 459 -16.41 16.09 -14.36
CA GLY A 459 -15.24 16.75 -13.80
C GLY A 459 -15.25 18.23 -14.18
N VAL A 460 -16.19 18.99 -13.62
CA VAL A 460 -16.22 20.44 -13.73
C VAL A 460 -15.03 20.94 -12.92
N PRO A 461 -14.01 21.52 -13.58
CA PRO A 461 -12.91 22.14 -12.86
C PRO A 461 -13.46 23.36 -12.11
N VAL A 462 -13.20 23.42 -10.80
CA VAL A 462 -13.34 24.67 -10.03
C VAL A 462 -12.16 25.56 -10.34
#